data_AF-A0A537MSP7-F1
#
_entry.id   AF-A0A537MSP7-F1
#
_cell.length_a   1.000
_cell.length_b   1.000
_cell.length_c   1.000
_cell.angle_alpha   90.00
_cell.angle_beta   90.00
_cell.angle_gamma   90.00
#
_symmetry.space_group_name_H-M   'P 1'
#
loop_
_entity.id
_entity.type
_entity.pdbx_description
1 polymer ?
#
loop_
_entity_poly.entity_id
_entity_poly.type
_entity_poly.pdbx_seq_one_letter_code
_entity_poly.pdbx_strand_id
1 'polypeptide(L)'
;MSDPEVLRDVLTVQADSADSSLGWAILGDRRWRCVIGAGGVREDKVEGDSATPVGEFPLRRIYFRNDRLVLPQVGLPARPISEHDGWCDDPLSPAYNRLVHIPND
;
A
#
# COMPACT_ATOMS: atom_id res chain seq x y z
N MET A 1 -2.90 -17.30 -18.86
CA MET A 1 -4.16 -16.54 -19.02
C MET A 1 -4.87 -16.61 -17.70
N SER A 2 -4.90 -15.50 -16.96
CA SER A 2 -5.65 -15.39 -15.71
C SER A 2 -7.15 -15.39 -16.01
N ASP A 3 -7.95 -16.03 -15.15
CA ASP A 3 -9.41 -16.07 -15.24
C ASP A 3 -9.97 -14.63 -15.19
N PRO A 4 -10.86 -14.22 -16.13
CA PRO A 4 -11.46 -12.89 -16.13
C PRO A 4 -12.25 -12.56 -14.85
N GLU A 5 -12.71 -13.54 -14.05
CA GLU A 5 -13.29 -13.27 -12.73
C GLU A 5 -12.23 -12.87 -11.70
N VAL A 6 -11.02 -13.45 -11.76
CA VAL A 6 -9.90 -13.12 -10.86
C VAL A 6 -9.43 -11.67 -11.05
N LEU A 7 -9.57 -11.10 -12.25
CA LEU A 7 -9.17 -9.72 -12.54
C LEU A 7 -10.07 -8.66 -11.86
N ARG A 8 -11.23 -9.03 -11.31
CA ARG A 8 -12.11 -8.08 -10.60
C ARG A 8 -11.60 -7.68 -9.22
N ASP A 9 -10.76 -8.52 -8.62
CA ASP A 9 -10.24 -8.32 -7.25
C ASP A 9 -8.78 -7.84 -7.24
N VAL A 10 -8.21 -7.57 -8.43
CA VAL A 10 -6.83 -7.07 -8.58
C VAL A 10 -6.87 -5.57 -8.86
N LEU A 11 -6.18 -4.79 -8.02
CA LEU A 11 -5.89 -3.39 -8.30
C LEU A 11 -4.62 -3.30 -9.15
N THR A 12 -4.77 -3.01 -10.44
CA THR A 12 -3.63 -2.74 -11.32
C THR A 12 -3.24 -1.27 -11.23
N VAL A 13 -1.96 -1.02 -10.94
CA VAL A 13 -1.38 0.33 -10.96
C VAL A 13 -0.39 0.43 -12.10
N GLN A 14 -0.59 1.38 -13.01
CA GLN A 14 0.23 1.55 -14.19
C GLN A 14 0.60 3.02 -14.40
N ALA A 15 1.89 3.29 -14.60
CA ALA A 15 2.39 4.61 -14.97
C ALA A 15 1.93 5.00 -16.38
N ASP A 16 1.70 6.29 -16.62
CA ASP A 16 1.39 6.78 -17.98
C ASP A 16 2.58 6.61 -18.93
N SER A 17 3.80 6.75 -18.41
CA SER A 17 5.07 6.55 -19.12
C SER A 17 6.19 6.26 -18.11
N ALA A 18 7.36 5.84 -18.60
CA ALA A 18 8.50 5.47 -17.77
C ALA A 18 8.98 6.61 -16.85
N ASP A 19 8.88 7.86 -17.31
CA ASP A 19 9.38 9.05 -16.59
C ASP A 19 8.28 9.86 -15.88
N SER A 20 7.04 9.37 -15.89
CA SER A 20 5.90 10.06 -15.29
C SER A 20 5.69 9.60 -13.85
N SER A 21 5.44 10.54 -12.93
CA SER A 21 4.91 10.22 -11.60
C SER A 21 3.38 10.07 -11.58
N LEU A 22 2.73 10.21 -12.73
CA LEU A 22 1.30 10.07 -12.88
C LEU A 22 0.93 8.72 -13.50
N GLY A 23 -0.17 8.14 -13.05
CA GLY A 23 -0.65 6.86 -13.55
C GLY A 23 -2.14 6.61 -13.30
N TRP A 24 -2.54 5.39 -13.59
CA TRP A 24 -3.89 4.89 -13.38
C TRP A 24 -3.88 3.74 -12.38
N ALA A 25 -4.80 3.81 -11.42
CA ALA A 25 -5.20 2.69 -10.60
C ALA A 25 -6.51 2.12 -11.15
N ILE A 26 -6.57 0.82 -11.41
CA ILE A 26 -7.66 0.16 -12.14
C ILE A 26 -8.13 -1.05 -11.34
N LEU A 27 -9.43 -1.14 -11.06
CA LEU A 27 -10.06 -2.27 -10.35
C LEU A 27 -11.39 -2.61 -11.03
N GLY A 28 -11.42 -3.72 -11.76
CA GLY A 28 -12.56 -4.07 -12.60
C GLY A 28 -12.84 -2.98 -13.65
N ASP A 29 -14.04 -2.39 -13.60
CA ASP A 29 -14.49 -1.31 -14.48
C ASP A 29 -14.17 0.10 -13.94
N ARG A 30 -13.67 0.19 -12.71
CA ARG A 30 -13.33 1.46 -12.07
C ARG A 30 -11.88 1.82 -12.35
N ARG A 31 -11.66 3.11 -12.62
CA ARG A 31 -10.32 3.68 -12.78
C ARG A 31 -10.20 5.03 -12.08
N TRP A 32 -9.04 5.28 -11.51
CA TRP A 32 -8.70 6.54 -10.84
C TRP A 32 -7.35 7.04 -11.29
N ARG A 33 -7.20 8.36 -11.40
CA ARG A 33 -5.88 8.97 -11.49
C ARG A 33 -5.15 8.78 -10.17
N CYS A 34 -3.91 8.34 -10.24
CA CYS A 34 -3.05 8.18 -9.09
C CYS A 34 -1.68 8.81 -9.36
N VAL A 35 -0.94 9.01 -8.27
CA VAL A 35 0.48 9.29 -8.33
C VAL A 35 1.25 8.02 -7.97
N ILE A 36 2.38 7.83 -8.61
CA ILE A 36 3.39 6.82 -8.26
C ILE A 36 4.62 7.54 -7.69
N GLY A 37 5.56 6.75 -7.17
CA GLY A 37 6.79 7.27 -6.61
C GLY A 37 7.55 8.18 -7.59
N ALA A 38 8.15 9.26 -7.09
CA ALA A 38 8.94 10.20 -7.90
C ALA A 38 10.17 9.53 -8.58
N GLY A 39 10.65 8.41 -8.04
CA GLY A 39 11.69 7.58 -8.65
C GLY A 39 11.19 6.68 -9.79
N GLY A 40 9.92 6.81 -10.18
CA GLY A 40 9.27 5.99 -11.20
C GLY A 40 8.90 4.59 -10.70
N VAL A 41 8.65 3.68 -11.64
CA VAL A 41 8.38 2.26 -11.35
C VAL A 41 9.68 1.47 -11.52
N ARG A 42 10.10 0.72 -10.50
CA ARG A 42 11.39 -0.02 -10.51
C ARG A 42 11.29 -1.45 -10.03
N GLU A 43 12.04 -2.33 -10.70
CA GLU A 43 12.24 -3.72 -10.26
C GLU A 43 13.27 -3.79 -9.12
N ASP A 44 14.25 -2.88 -9.12
CA ASP A 44 15.36 -2.78 -8.17
C ASP A 44 15.09 -1.76 -7.04
N LYS A 45 13.84 -1.71 -6.56
CA LYS A 45 13.41 -0.78 -5.49
C LYS A 45 14.25 -0.94 -4.23
N VAL A 46 14.81 0.16 -3.73
CA VAL A 46 15.54 0.24 -2.44
C VAL A 46 14.99 1.35 -1.56
N GLU A 47 15.06 1.21 -0.24
CA GLU A 47 14.58 2.25 0.69
C GLU A 47 15.19 3.63 0.37
N GLY A 48 14.36 4.68 0.39
CA GLY A 48 14.78 6.06 0.11
C GLY A 48 14.80 6.49 -1.37
N ASP A 49 14.77 5.56 -2.34
CA ASP A 49 14.80 5.90 -3.78
C ASP A 49 13.51 6.55 -4.33
N SER A 50 12.47 6.68 -3.50
CA SER A 50 11.16 7.20 -3.85
C SER A 50 10.47 6.50 -5.03
N ALA A 51 10.83 5.27 -5.38
CA ALA A 51 10.20 4.52 -6.48
C ALA A 51 8.97 3.71 -6.02
N THR A 52 8.11 3.34 -6.96
CA THR A 52 7.07 2.32 -6.77
C THR A 52 7.61 0.96 -7.24
N PRO A 53 7.58 -0.10 -6.42
CA PRO A 53 8.12 -1.39 -6.83
C PRO A 53 7.25 -2.06 -7.89
N VAL A 54 7.89 -2.70 -8.87
CA VAL A 54 7.24 -3.67 -9.77
C VAL A 54 6.91 -4.94 -8.98
N GLY A 55 5.70 -5.46 -9.17
CA GLY A 55 5.34 -6.79 -8.67
C GLY A 55 3.87 -6.92 -8.31
N GLU A 56 3.52 -8.11 -7.83
CA GLU A 56 2.22 -8.42 -7.26
C GLU A 56 2.32 -8.44 -5.74
N PHE A 57 1.49 -7.63 -5.08
CA PHE A 57 1.53 -7.45 -3.63
C PHE A 57 0.16 -7.71 -3.02
N PRO A 58 0.07 -8.51 -1.93
CA PRO A 58 -1.20 -8.71 -1.24
C PRO A 58 -1.57 -7.47 -0.41
N LEU A 59 -2.83 -7.06 -0.47
CA LEU A 59 -3.40 -6.14 0.53
C LEU A 59 -3.62 -6.92 1.83
N ARG A 60 -2.91 -6.55 2.90
CA ARG A 60 -2.86 -7.36 4.13
C ARG A 60 -3.89 -6.96 5.19
N ARG A 61 -3.99 -5.66 5.48
CA ARG A 61 -4.81 -5.14 6.60
C ARG A 61 -5.08 -3.65 6.43
N ILE A 62 -6.25 -3.23 6.89
CA ILE A 62 -6.62 -1.82 7.04
C ILE A 62 -6.38 -1.39 8.49
N TYR A 63 -5.64 -0.29 8.66
CA TYR A 63 -5.53 0.42 9.93
C TYR A 63 -6.29 1.75 9.79
N PHE A 64 -7.16 2.07 10.75
CA PHE A 64 -8.02 3.25 10.62
C PHE A 64 -8.22 3.97 11.96
N ARG A 65 -8.56 5.26 11.88
CA ARG A 65 -8.86 6.11 13.02
C ARG A 65 -10.35 6.10 13.34
N ASN A 66 -10.73 5.30 14.33
CA ASN A 66 -12.15 5.15 14.73
C ASN A 66 -12.73 6.43 15.36
N ASP A 67 -11.86 7.36 15.78
CA ASP A 67 -12.23 8.70 16.22
C ASP A 67 -12.55 9.66 15.06
N ARG A 68 -12.21 9.29 13.81
CA ARG A 68 -12.42 10.13 12.62
C ARG A 68 -13.42 9.58 11.62
N LEU A 69 -13.60 8.27 11.56
CA LEU A 69 -14.52 7.63 10.61
C LEU A 69 -15.12 6.36 11.19
N VAL A 70 -16.36 6.11 10.80
CA VAL A 70 -16.99 4.79 10.92
C VAL A 70 -16.59 3.99 9.69
N LEU A 71 -15.87 2.89 9.89
CA LEU A 71 -15.40 2.07 8.77
C LEU A 71 -16.60 1.38 8.11
N PRO A 72 -16.79 1.48 6.78
CA PRO A 72 -17.80 0.68 6.08
C PRO A 72 -17.45 -0.81 6.16
N GLN A 73 -18.40 -1.66 5.76
CA GLN A 73 -18.10 -3.08 5.61
C GLN A 73 -17.00 -3.26 4.55
N VAL A 74 -15.90 -3.90 4.94
CA VAL A 74 -14.73 -4.16 4.10
C VAL A 74 -14.41 -5.65 4.05
N GLY A 75 -13.85 -6.10 2.93
CA GLY A 75 -13.41 -7.49 2.76
C GLY A 75 -12.02 -7.80 3.35
N LEU A 76 -11.29 -6.79 3.80
CA LEU A 76 -9.96 -6.95 4.38
C LEU A 76 -10.02 -6.97 5.91
N PRO A 77 -9.12 -7.70 6.60
CA PRO A 77 -8.93 -7.53 8.03
C PRO A 77 -8.72 -6.05 8.35
N ALA A 78 -9.49 -5.51 9.28
CA ALA A 78 -9.40 -4.13 9.68
C ALA A 78 -9.25 -4.00 11.19
N ARG A 79 -8.41 -3.06 11.63
CA ARG A 79 -8.19 -2.79 13.05
C ARG A 79 -8.13 -1.27 13.30
N PRO A 80 -8.85 -0.74 14.30
CA PRO A 80 -8.67 0.65 14.71
C PRO A 80 -7.27 0.84 15.29
N ILE A 81 -6.61 1.95 14.95
CA ILE A 81 -5.35 2.35 15.59
C ILE A 81 -5.62 3.09 16.90
N SER A 82 -4.69 2.98 17.82
CA SER A 82 -4.63 3.69 19.09
C SER A 82 -3.39 4.58 19.16
N GLU A 83 -3.32 5.44 20.16
CA GLU A 83 -2.12 6.28 20.42
C GLU A 83 -0.88 5.46 20.83
N HIS A 84 -1.08 4.20 21.22
CA HIS A 84 -0.01 3.27 21.59
C HIS A 84 0.43 2.41 20.40
N ASP A 85 -0.08 2.62 19.19
CA ASP A 85 0.37 1.93 17.99
C ASP A 85 1.49 2.72 17.28
N GLY A 86 2.64 2.08 17.07
CA GLY A 86 3.74 2.59 16.25
C GLY A 86 4.08 1.66 15.08
N TRP A 87 4.83 2.17 14.11
CA TRP A 87 5.45 1.36 13.05
C TRP A 87 6.96 1.54 13.14
N CYS A 88 7.69 0.44 13.31
CA CYS A 88 9.14 0.50 13.44
C CYS A 88 9.78 0.70 12.06
N ASP A 89 10.49 1.81 11.89
CA ASP A 89 11.25 2.19 10.70
C ASP A 89 12.78 2.08 10.89
N ASP A 90 13.25 1.68 12.08
CA ASP A 90 14.67 1.42 12.33
C ASP A 90 15.14 0.13 11.65
N PRO A 91 16.03 0.19 10.63
CA PRO A 91 16.52 -0.98 9.91
C PRO A 91 17.40 -1.91 10.77
N LEU A 92 17.91 -1.45 11.91
CA LEU A 92 18.69 -2.28 12.85
C LEU A 92 17.79 -3.03 13.85
N SER A 93 16.52 -2.65 13.96
CA SER A 93 15.58 -3.27 14.89
C SER A 93 15.09 -4.63 14.38
N PRO A 94 14.99 -5.66 15.25
CA PRO A 94 14.33 -6.92 14.88
C PRO A 94 12.84 -6.74 14.57
N ALA A 95 12.26 -5.60 14.94
CA ALA A 95 10.89 -5.23 14.63
C ALA A 95 10.76 -4.37 13.36
N TYR A 96 11.82 -4.18 12.57
CA TYR A 96 11.78 -3.37 11.34
C TYR A 96 10.61 -3.73 10.42
N ASN A 97 9.90 -2.70 9.95
CA ASN A 97 8.69 -2.80 9.14
C ASN A 97 7.57 -3.64 9.78
N ARG A 98 7.37 -3.48 11.09
CA ARG A 98 6.28 -4.11 11.84
C ARG A 98 5.56 -3.09 12.73
N LEU A 99 4.31 -3.42 13.01
CA LEU A 99 3.52 -2.77 14.05
C LEU A 99 4.12 -3.08 15.42
N VAL A 100 4.29 -2.05 16.24
CA VAL A 100 4.85 -2.11 17.60
C VAL A 100 3.96 -1.35 18.57
N HIS A 101 4.08 -1.64 19.86
CA HIS A 101 3.47 -0.83 20.92
C HIS A 101 4.41 0.31 21.30
N ILE A 102 3.92 1.54 21.43
CA ILE A 102 4.70 2.71 21.86
C ILE A 102 4.19 3.26 23.21
N PRO A 103 5.08 3.73 24.11
CA PRO A 103 6.53 3.76 23.96
C PRO A 103 7.11 2.33 23.98
N ASN A 104 8.15 2.14 23.20
CA ASN A 104 9.01 0.96 23.15
C ASN A 104 10.47 1.40 23.40
N ASP A 105 11.30 0.44 23.78
CA ASP A 105 12.73 0.64 24.05
C ASP A 105 13.53 0.98 22.77
#